data_AF-A0A151ATL9-F1
#
_entry.id   AF-A0A151ATL9-F1
#
_cell.length_a   1.000
_cell.length_b   1.000
_cell.length_c   1.000
_cell.angle_alpha   90.00
_cell.angle_beta   90.00
_cell.angle_gamma   90.00
#
_symmetry.space_group_name_H-M   'P 1'
#
loop_
_entity.id
_entity.type
_entity.pdbx_description
1 polymer ?
#
loop_
_entity_poly.entity_id
_entity_poly.type
_entity_poly.pdbx_seq_one_letter_code
_entity_poly.pdbx_strand_id
1 'polypeptide(L)'
;MYPEAQIVPFFQPVLAVETYGVWGYEVLARKVTPQGVESLGAFFHDPAVLAEKKLEVDRLVRRKALEVFKRSDRNIRLFLNIQPQWLCSFIGQKQGFPTLEYLEKFGISAGQIVVEISETEFGADLESLSGLIDRYLE
;
A
#
# COMPACT_ATOMS: atom_id res chain seq x y z
N MET A 1 17.79 11.07 0.41
CA MET A 1 16.32 10.93 0.31
C MET A 1 15.93 11.31 -1.11
N TYR A 2 15.14 10.49 -1.81
CA TYR A 2 14.72 10.85 -3.16
C TYR A 2 13.74 12.04 -3.10
N PRO A 3 13.81 13.00 -4.02
CA PRO A 3 12.78 14.02 -4.14
C PRO A 3 11.41 13.34 -4.30
N GLU A 4 10.39 13.79 -3.55
CA GLU A 4 9.06 13.19 -3.61
C GLU A 4 8.51 13.11 -5.04
N ALA A 5 8.85 14.08 -5.89
CA ALA A 5 8.43 14.12 -7.29
C ALA A 5 8.94 12.92 -8.13
N GLN A 6 10.03 12.28 -7.71
CA GLN A 6 10.60 11.11 -8.41
C GLN A 6 9.91 9.81 -8.03
N ILE A 7 9.24 9.75 -6.88
CA ILE A 7 8.58 8.54 -6.39
C ILE A 7 7.13 8.52 -6.86
N VAL A 8 6.76 7.52 -7.65
CA VAL A 8 5.43 7.45 -8.29
C VAL A 8 4.83 6.05 -8.19
N PRO A 9 3.49 5.94 -8.07
CA PRO A 9 2.82 4.65 -8.16
C PRO A 9 2.72 4.21 -9.62
N PHE A 10 3.01 2.94 -9.87
CA PHE A 10 2.64 2.22 -11.08
C PHE A 10 1.52 1.23 -10.74
N PHE A 11 0.77 0.82 -11.76
CA PHE A 11 -0.43 0.01 -11.60
C PHE A 11 -0.33 -1.24 -12.47
N GLN A 12 -0.19 -2.41 -11.85
CA GLN A 12 -0.15 -3.68 -12.55
C GLN A 12 -1.56 -4.29 -12.60
N PRO A 13 -2.10 -4.65 -13.78
CA PRO A 13 -3.46 -5.17 -13.88
C PRO A 13 -3.59 -6.56 -13.25
N VAL A 14 -4.66 -6.76 -12.49
CA VAL A 14 -5.13 -8.06 -12.01
C VAL A 14 -6.31 -8.49 -12.86
N LEU A 15 -6.23 -9.68 -13.46
CA LEU A 15 -7.22 -10.18 -14.41
C LEU A 15 -8.22 -11.14 -13.73
N ALA A 16 -9.50 -10.97 -14.03
CA ALA A 16 -10.52 -11.95 -13.69
C ALA A 16 -10.51 -13.07 -14.73
N VAL A 17 -10.39 -14.33 -14.30
CA VAL A 17 -10.29 -15.49 -15.19
C VAL A 17 -11.60 -15.75 -15.91
N GLU A 18 -12.73 -15.50 -15.25
CA GLU A 18 -14.07 -15.78 -15.78
C GLU A 18 -14.46 -14.82 -16.90
N THR A 19 -14.02 -13.57 -16.83
CA THR A 19 -14.40 -12.51 -17.79
C THR A 19 -13.26 -12.11 -18.72
N TYR A 20 -12.02 -12.55 -18.44
CA TYR A 20 -10.79 -12.07 -19.07
C TYR A 20 -10.60 -10.54 -19.01
N GLY A 21 -11.33 -9.88 -18.11
CA GLY A 21 -11.27 -8.43 -17.91
C GLY A 21 -10.34 -8.04 -16.76
N VAL A 22 -9.96 -6.76 -16.72
CA VAL A 22 -9.21 -6.22 -15.58
C VAL A 22 -10.15 -6.04 -14.39
N TRP A 23 -9.89 -6.77 -13.30
CA TRP A 23 -10.65 -6.71 -12.05
C TRP A 23 -10.19 -5.58 -11.14
N GLY A 24 -8.90 -5.29 -11.18
CA GLY A 24 -8.27 -4.26 -10.36
C GLY A 24 -6.81 -4.05 -10.74
N TYR A 25 -6.12 -3.25 -9.96
CA TYR A 25 -4.71 -2.98 -10.15
C TYR A 25 -3.95 -3.05 -8.84
N GLU A 26 -2.79 -3.69 -8.88
CA GLU A 26 -1.81 -3.66 -7.81
C GLU A 26 -0.94 -2.41 -7.91
N VAL A 27 -0.79 -1.73 -6.77
CA VAL A 27 0.06 -0.54 -6.65
C VAL A 27 1.50 -0.95 -6.42
N LEU A 28 2.38 -0.50 -7.31
CA LEU A 28 3.82 -0.77 -7.25
C LEU A 28 4.60 0.53 -7.19
N ALA A 29 5.47 0.65 -6.20
CA ALA A 29 6.33 1.81 -6.06
C ALA A 29 7.43 1.83 -7.14
N ARG A 30 7.58 2.97 -7.81
CA ARG A 30 8.64 3.23 -8.79
C ARG A 30 9.34 4.55 -8.53
N LYS A 31 10.58 4.63 -8.99
CA LYS A 31 11.38 5.84 -9.01
C LYS A 31 11.67 6.24 -10.46
N VAL A 32 11.35 7.47 -10.81
CA VAL A 32 11.66 8.06 -12.12
C VAL A 32 13.03 8.74 -12.03
N THR A 33 13.93 8.34 -12.92
CA THR A 33 15.26 8.92 -13.08
C THR A 33 15.43 9.42 -14.52
N PRO A 34 16.46 10.24 -14.81
CA PRO A 34 16.79 10.60 -16.19
C PRO A 34 17.09 9.39 -17.09
N GLN A 35 17.47 8.25 -16.51
CA GLN A 35 17.82 7.03 -17.21
C GLN A 35 16.62 6.09 -17.41
N GLY A 36 15.48 6.35 -16.76
CA GLY A 36 14.28 5.55 -16.90
C GLY A 36 13.51 5.37 -15.60
N VAL A 37 12.77 4.27 -15.51
CA VAL A 37 11.93 3.94 -14.35
C VAL A 37 12.52 2.74 -13.63
N GLU A 38 12.78 2.90 -12.34
CA GLU A 38 13.36 1.87 -11.47
C GLU A 38 12.31 1.32 -10.50
N SER A 39 12.34 0.00 -10.26
CA SER A 39 11.56 -0.62 -9.20
C SER A 39 12.09 -0.26 -7.82
N LEU A 40 11.20 0.08 -6.89
CA LEU A 40 11.56 0.27 -5.47
C LEU A 40 11.40 -1.01 -4.64
N GLY A 41 11.14 -2.17 -5.27
CA GLY A 41 11.06 -3.45 -4.55
C GLY A 41 12.33 -3.75 -3.75
N ALA A 42 13.51 -3.64 -4.38
CA ALA A 42 14.79 -3.83 -3.70
C ALA A 42 14.99 -2.86 -2.52
N PHE A 43 14.51 -1.62 -2.64
CA PHE A 43 14.57 -0.62 -1.56
C PHE A 43 13.76 -1.03 -0.32
N PHE A 44 12.59 -1.65 -0.50
CA PHE A 44 11.77 -2.10 0.64
C PHE A 44 12.37 -3.32 1.35
N HIS A 45 13.06 -4.20 0.63
CA HIS A 45 13.69 -5.40 1.22
C HIS A 45 15.15 -5.19 1.64
N ASP A 46 15.77 -4.04 1.36
CA ASP A 46 17.17 -3.76 1.74
C ASP A 46 17.30 -3.52 3.26
N PRO A 47 18.03 -4.35 4.03
CA PRO A 47 18.20 -4.17 5.47
C PRO A 47 19.05 -2.95 5.84
N ALA A 48 19.84 -2.38 4.91
CA ALA A 48 20.63 -1.17 5.16
C ALA A 48 19.76 0.11 5.15
N VAL A 49 18.55 0.05 4.62
CA VAL A 49 17.61 1.16 4.61
C VAL A 49 16.81 1.19 5.91
N LEU A 50 16.89 2.32 6.62
CA LEU A 50 16.12 2.55 7.86
C LEU A 50 14.61 2.36 7.66
N ALA A 51 13.96 1.72 8.64
CA ALA A 51 12.53 1.40 8.61
C ALA A 51 11.66 2.65 8.43
N GLU A 52 12.02 3.77 9.06
CA GLU A 52 11.29 5.04 8.98
C GLU A 52 11.28 5.59 7.55
N LYS A 53 12.38 5.43 6.81
CA LYS A 53 12.49 5.87 5.41
C LYS A 53 11.63 4.99 4.50
N LYS A 54 11.59 3.69 4.75
CA LYS A 54 10.72 2.77 4.00
C LYS A 54 9.25 3.11 4.24
N LEU A 55 8.86 3.31 5.49
CA LEU A 55 7.50 3.70 5.89
C LEU A 55 7.07 5.02 5.24
N GLU A 56 7.96 6.00 5.18
CA GLU A 56 7.68 7.28 4.52
C GLU A 56 7.41 7.12 3.03
N VAL A 57 8.28 6.40 2.31
CA VAL A 57 8.12 6.12 0.88
C VAL A 57 6.85 5.31 0.62
N ASP A 58 6.56 4.31 1.45
CA ASP A 58 5.35 3.50 1.38
C ASP A 58 4.08 4.36 1.53
N ARG A 59 4.02 5.21 2.56
CA ARG A 59 2.89 6.15 2.78
C ARG A 59 2.73 7.13 1.63
N LEU A 60 3.84 7.65 1.09
CA LEU A 60 3.84 8.55 -0.06
C LEU A 60 3.23 7.88 -1.30
N VAL A 61 3.65 6.65 -1.60
CA VAL A 61 3.17 5.88 -2.75
C VAL A 61 1.68 5.54 -2.58
N ARG A 62 1.26 5.05 -1.40
CA ARG A 62 -0.15 4.77 -1.10
C ARG A 62 -1.03 6.00 -1.29
N ARG A 63 -0.64 7.14 -0.73
CA ARG A 63 -1.38 8.39 -0.88
C ARG A 63 -1.51 8.81 -2.35
N LYS A 64 -0.41 8.82 -3.11
CA LYS A 64 -0.43 9.16 -4.54
C LYS A 64 -1.29 8.19 -5.36
N ALA A 65 -1.24 6.90 -5.04
CA ALA A 65 -2.04 5.90 -5.74
C ALA A 65 -3.54 6.13 -5.51
N LEU A 66 -3.95 6.41 -4.27
CA LEU A 66 -5.34 6.72 -3.94
C LEU A 66 -5.82 8.03 -4.59
N GLU A 67 -4.97 9.06 -4.67
CA GLU A 67 -5.28 10.30 -5.40
C GLU A 67 -5.55 10.04 -6.89
N VAL A 68 -4.75 9.18 -7.53
CA VAL A 68 -4.97 8.77 -8.93
C VAL A 68 -6.22 7.91 -9.05
N PHE A 69 -6.41 6.96 -8.15
CA PHE A 69 -7.55 6.04 -8.15
C PHE A 69 -8.89 6.79 -8.08
N LYS A 70 -8.99 7.79 -7.19
CA LYS A 70 -10.18 8.63 -7.07
C LYS A 70 -10.55 9.33 -8.38
N ARG A 71 -9.55 9.76 -9.17
CA ARG A 71 -9.78 10.44 -10.45
C ARG A 71 -10.21 9.50 -11.58
N SER A 72 -10.00 8.19 -11.41
CA SER A 72 -10.33 7.22 -12.46
C SER A 72 -11.83 7.01 -12.62
N ASP A 73 -12.62 7.23 -11.55
CA ASP A 73 -14.07 6.97 -11.47
C ASP A 73 -14.49 5.58 -11.99
N ARG A 74 -13.58 4.59 -11.85
CA ARG A 74 -13.81 3.23 -12.31
C ARG A 74 -14.33 2.37 -11.17
N ASN A 75 -15.30 1.51 -11.48
CA ASN A 75 -15.73 0.44 -10.58
C ASN A 75 -14.75 -0.75 -10.65
N ILE A 76 -13.54 -0.53 -10.14
CA ILE A 76 -12.45 -1.52 -10.05
C ILE A 76 -11.92 -1.58 -8.62
N ARG A 77 -11.08 -2.57 -8.33
CA ARG A 77 -10.36 -2.68 -7.06
C ARG A 77 -8.95 -2.15 -7.15
N LEU A 78 -8.43 -1.67 -6.03
CA LEU A 78 -7.04 -1.28 -5.86
C LEU A 78 -6.40 -2.14 -4.79
N PHE A 79 -5.28 -2.77 -5.13
CA PHE A 79 -4.52 -3.59 -4.20
C PHE A 79 -3.35 -2.80 -3.65
N LEU A 80 -3.25 -2.77 -2.31
CA LEU A 80 -2.21 -2.06 -1.58
C LEU A 80 -1.39 -3.06 -0.78
N ASN A 81 -0.11 -3.16 -1.11
CA ASN A 81 0.86 -3.86 -0.29
C ASN A 81 1.10 -3.07 1.01
N ILE A 82 0.91 -3.71 2.17
CA ILE A 82 1.24 -3.15 3.47
C ILE A 82 2.12 -4.15 4.20
N GLN A 83 3.40 -3.80 4.40
CA GLN A 83 4.29 -4.64 5.19
C GLN A 83 3.78 -4.71 6.64
N PRO A 84 3.71 -5.92 7.25
CA PRO A 84 3.17 -6.09 8.60
C PRO A 84 3.87 -5.23 9.66
N GLN A 85 5.18 -5.00 9.51
CA GLN A 85 5.97 -4.14 10.41
C GLN A 85 5.42 -2.69 10.52
N TRP A 86 4.71 -2.20 9.51
CA TRP A 86 4.04 -0.89 9.54
C TRP A 86 2.82 -0.87 10.45
N LEU A 87 2.29 -2.03 10.80
CA LEU A 87 1.11 -2.21 11.64
C LEU A 87 1.47 -2.45 13.10
N CYS A 88 2.69 -2.93 13.41
CA CYS A 88 3.12 -3.24 14.76
C CYS A 88 2.95 -2.07 15.75
N SER A 89 3.19 -0.83 15.31
CA SER A 89 3.03 0.36 16.17
C SER A 89 1.59 0.63 16.60
N PHE A 90 0.60 0.00 15.96
CA PHE A 90 -0.82 0.17 16.25
C PHE A 90 -1.36 -0.88 17.22
N ILE A 91 -0.56 -1.90 17.59
CA ILE A 91 -0.95 -2.92 18.57
C ILE A 91 -1.29 -2.23 19.89
N GLY A 92 -2.49 -2.49 20.42
CA GLY A 92 -2.99 -1.90 21.66
C GLY A 92 -3.31 -0.39 21.59
N GLN A 93 -3.12 0.27 20.44
CA GLN A 93 -3.47 1.68 20.27
C GLN A 93 -4.87 1.84 19.71
N LYS A 94 -5.58 2.93 20.05
CA LYS A 94 -6.90 3.24 19.46
C LYS A 94 -6.83 4.09 18.19
N GLN A 95 -5.64 4.50 17.77
CA GLN A 95 -5.46 5.33 16.58
C GLN A 95 -5.94 4.59 15.32
N GLY A 96 -6.57 5.32 14.39
CA GLY A 96 -6.92 4.81 13.08
C GLY A 96 -5.69 4.51 12.21
N PHE A 97 -5.88 3.67 11.20
CA PHE A 97 -4.81 3.36 10.28
C PHE A 97 -4.67 4.43 9.19
N PRO A 98 -3.44 4.85 8.82
CA PRO A 98 -3.23 5.88 7.80
C PRO A 98 -3.93 5.59 6.47
N THR A 99 -4.03 4.31 6.07
CA THR A 99 -4.77 3.91 4.87
C THR A 99 -6.23 4.33 4.97
N LEU A 100 -6.91 4.00 6.08
CA LEU A 100 -8.33 4.30 6.26
C LEU A 100 -8.59 5.81 6.31
N GLU A 101 -7.70 6.57 6.97
CA GLU A 101 -7.75 8.04 6.97
C GLU A 101 -7.65 8.62 5.54
N TYR A 102 -6.81 8.03 4.67
CA TYR A 102 -6.73 8.44 3.27
C TYR A 102 -8.00 8.10 2.50
N LEU A 103 -8.60 6.93 2.73
CA LEU A 103 -9.84 6.53 2.07
C LEU A 103 -10.99 7.48 2.41
N GLU A 104 -11.14 7.83 3.69
CA GLU A 104 -12.12 8.82 4.15
C GLU A 104 -11.87 10.17 3.49
N LYS A 105 -10.63 10.67 3.57
CA LYS A 105 -10.23 11.96 2.99
C LYS A 105 -10.51 12.05 1.49
N PHE A 106 -10.31 10.98 0.74
CA PHE A 106 -10.51 10.96 -0.71
C PHE A 106 -11.92 10.50 -1.12
N GLY A 107 -12.78 10.13 -0.16
CA GLY A 107 -14.12 9.61 -0.44
C GLY A 107 -14.06 8.35 -1.31
N ILE A 108 -13.20 7.40 -0.92
CA ILE A 108 -13.03 6.09 -1.56
C ILE A 108 -13.67 5.05 -0.64
N SER A 109 -14.49 4.17 -1.20
CA SER A 109 -15.10 3.08 -0.43
C SER A 109 -14.04 2.03 -0.07
N ALA A 110 -13.98 1.64 1.21
CA ALA A 110 -13.09 0.59 1.69
C ALA A 110 -13.32 -0.75 0.96
N GLY A 111 -14.55 -1.04 0.52
CA GLY A 111 -14.86 -2.25 -0.26
C GLY A 111 -14.20 -2.32 -1.65
N GLN A 112 -13.58 -1.23 -2.11
CA GLN A 112 -12.78 -1.20 -3.34
C GLN A 112 -11.29 -1.46 -3.09
N ILE A 113 -10.87 -1.56 -1.84
CA ILE A 113 -9.46 -1.73 -1.46
C ILE A 113 -9.24 -3.17 -1.03
N VAL A 114 -8.19 -3.77 -1.58
CA VAL A 114 -7.65 -5.05 -1.11
C VAL A 114 -6.30 -4.75 -0.46
N VAL A 115 -6.15 -5.13 0.81
CA VAL A 115 -4.88 -4.99 1.51
C VAL A 115 -4.12 -6.30 1.40
N GLU A 116 -2.92 -6.25 0.83
CA GLU A 116 -2.02 -7.39 0.74
C GLU A 116 -0.99 -7.30 1.87
N ILE A 117 -0.94 -8.35 2.69
CA ILE A 117 -0.04 -8.46 3.83
C ILE A 117 0.78 -9.74 3.66
N SER A 118 2.11 -9.63 3.64
CA SER A 118 2.99 -10.79 3.64
C SER A 118 3.35 -11.18 5.07
N GLU A 119 3.02 -12.41 5.50
CA GLU A 119 3.30 -12.88 6.87
C GLU A 119 4.81 -12.95 7.20
N THR A 120 5.67 -13.04 6.19
CA THR A 120 7.12 -13.31 6.37
C THR A 120 7.90 -12.22 7.10
N GLU A 121 7.35 -11.01 7.23
CA GLU A 121 8.04 -9.85 7.80
C GLU A 121 7.39 -9.33 9.10
N PHE A 122 6.51 -10.11 9.74
CA PHE A 122 5.87 -9.70 10.99
C PHE A 122 6.70 -10.09 12.22
N GLY A 123 7.18 -9.08 12.96
CA GLY A 123 8.00 -9.27 14.16
C GLY A 123 7.22 -9.53 15.45
N ALA A 124 5.91 -9.76 15.38
CA ALA A 124 5.03 -10.09 16.51
C ALA A 124 4.31 -11.42 16.26
N ASP A 125 3.58 -11.92 17.27
CA ASP A 125 2.83 -13.16 17.16
C ASP A 125 1.60 -13.03 16.23
N LEU A 126 1.14 -14.16 15.68
CA LEU A 126 0.01 -14.19 14.74
C LEU A 126 -1.31 -13.67 15.35
N GLU A 127 -1.49 -13.79 16.67
CA GLU A 127 -2.69 -13.30 17.36
C GLU A 127 -2.75 -11.77 17.31
N SER A 128 -1.61 -11.10 17.52
CA SER A 128 -1.47 -9.66 17.36
C SER A 128 -1.73 -9.20 15.92
N LEU A 129 -1.30 -9.98 14.91
CA LEU A 129 -1.62 -9.68 13.51
C LEU A 129 -3.13 -9.79 13.25
N SER A 130 -3.75 -10.86 13.74
CA SER A 130 -5.19 -11.09 13.61
C SER A 130 -5.98 -9.92 14.21
N GLY A 131 -5.65 -9.48 15.42
CA GLY A 131 -6.34 -8.36 16.06
C GLY A 131 -6.18 -7.03 15.32
N LEU A 132 -5.05 -6.82 14.62
CA LEU A 132 -4.87 -5.66 13.75
C LEU A 132 -5.72 -5.76 12.48
N ILE A 133 -5.83 -6.95 11.90
CA ILE A 133 -6.67 -7.21 10.72
C ILE A 133 -8.15 -7.00 11.07
N ASP A 134 -8.62 -7.51 12.20
CA ASP A 134 -10.00 -7.33 12.65
C ASP A 134 -10.35 -5.84 12.74
N ARG A 135 -9.46 -5.03 13.31
CA ARG A 135 -9.61 -3.58 13.36
C ARG A 135 -9.57 -2.87 12.00
N TYR A 136 -8.98 -3.48 10.98
CA TYR A 136 -9.01 -2.96 9.61
C TYR A 136 -10.34 -3.26 8.92
N LEU A 137 -11.08 -4.26 9.40
CA LEU A 137 -12.37 -4.71 8.85
C LEU A 137 -13.59 -4.11 9.55
N GLU A 138 -13.41 -3.56 10.75
CA GLU A 138 -14.40 -2.72 11.47
C GLU A 138 -14.78 -1.46 10.68
#